data_AF-A0A392S4J1-F1
#
_entry.id   AF-A0A392S4J1-F1
#
_cell.length_a   1.000
_cell.length_b   1.000
_cell.length_c   1.000
_cell.angle_alpha   90.00
_cell.angle_beta   90.00
_cell.angle_gamma   90.00
#
_symmetry.space_group_name_H-M   'P 1'
#
loop_
_entity.id
_entity.type
_entity.pdbx_description
1 polymer ?
#
loop_
_entity_poly.entity_id
_entity_poly.type
_entity_poly.pdbx_seq_one_letter_code
_entity_poly.pdbx_strand_id
1 'polypeptide(L)' 'MNEVEENDKEGVIELHNYCTSVYEEGDARSALITMLQSLHHAKNGVDVVSDTRVKTHFARPNWRSVFKHVALKHPDKRV' A
#
# COMPACT_ATOMS: atom_id res chain seq x y z
N MET A 1 12.36 -1.97 -2.52
CA MET A 1 11.52 -2.00 -1.31
C MET A 1 11.52 -3.38 -0.68
N ASN A 2 11.59 -4.46 -1.46
CA ASN A 2 11.69 -5.83 -0.96
C ASN A 2 12.80 -6.01 0.07
N GLU A 3 14.01 -5.51 -0.15
CA GLU A 3 15.09 -5.61 0.84
C GLU A 3 14.74 -4.96 2.19
N VAL A 4 14.07 -3.79 2.19
CA VAL A 4 13.62 -3.15 3.44
C VAL A 4 12.60 -4.03 4.14
N GLU A 5 11.66 -4.59 3.38
CA GLU A 5 10.60 -5.45 3.87
C GLU A 5 11.11 -6.83 4.35
N GLU A 6 12.16 -7.37 3.74
CA GLU A 6 12.80 -8.64 4.09
C GLU A 6 13.70 -8.49 5.33
N ASN A 7 14.34 -7.34 5.46
CA ASN A 7 15.24 -7.05 6.58
C ASN A 7 14.52 -6.52 7.82
N ASP A 8 13.30 -5.97 7.68
CA ASP A 8 12.48 -5.51 8.80
C ASP A 8 11.81 -6.67 9.56
N LYS A 9 12.63 -7.52 10.18
CA LYS A 9 12.18 -8.71 10.92
C LYS A 9 11.39 -8.38 12.19
N GLU A 10 11.57 -7.17 12.70
CA GLU A 10 10.93 -6.69 13.94
C GLU A 10 9.69 -5.82 13.65
N GLY A 11 9.37 -5.55 12.37
CA GLY A 11 8.19 -4.76 11.99
C GLY A 11 8.28 -3.29 12.43
N VAL A 12 9.49 -2.73 12.44
CA VAL A 12 9.76 -1.35 12.85
C VAL A 12 9.35 -0.35 11.76
N ILE A 13 9.27 -0.78 10.50
CA ILE A 13 9.01 0.06 9.34
C ILE A 13 7.61 -0.24 8.79
N GLU A 14 6.74 0.76 8.81
CA GLU A 14 5.45 0.69 8.12
C GLU A 14 5.57 1.27 6.71
N LEU A 15 5.32 0.44 5.69
CA LEU A 15 5.40 0.84 4.28
C LEU A 15 4.00 1.17 3.74
N HIS A 16 3.89 2.29 3.01
CA HIS A 16 2.69 2.66 2.27
C HIS A 16 3.07 3.15 0.87
N ASN A 17 2.75 2.35 -0.15
CA ASN A 17 3.11 2.64 -1.53
C ASN A 17 1.93 3.26 -2.28
N TYR A 18 2.17 4.36 -2.99
CA TYR A 18 1.16 5.05 -3.80
C TYR A 18 1.64 5.21 -5.24
N CYS A 19 1.00 4.51 -6.17
CA CYS A 19 1.21 4.69 -7.61
C CYS A 19 0.26 5.77 -8.13
N THR A 20 0.76 7.00 -8.20
CA THR A 20 -0.06 8.20 -8.48
C THR A 20 -0.26 8.50 -9.97
N SER A 21 0.41 7.76 -10.85
CA SER A 21 0.16 7.79 -12.30
C SER A 21 -1.15 7.11 -12.68
N VAL A 22 -1.74 6.35 -11.75
CA VAL A 22 -3.08 5.76 -11.85
C VAL A 22 -4.04 6.63 -11.04
N TYR A 23 -5.04 7.21 -11.70
CA TYR A 23 -6.02 8.11 -11.07
C TYR A 23 -7.13 7.32 -10.36
N GLU A 24 -7.72 7.88 -9.30
CA GLU A 24 -8.77 7.22 -8.49
C GLU A 24 -10.15 7.19 -9.20
N GLU A 25 -11.08 6.39 -8.66
CA GLU A 25 -12.43 6.00 -9.15
C GLU A 25 -13.06 6.84 -10.29
N GLY A 26 -13.29 6.16 -11.43
CA GLY A 26 -13.94 6.70 -12.63
C GLY A 26 -13.26 6.23 -13.93
N ASP A 27 -11.99 5.87 -13.85
CA ASP A 27 -11.22 5.28 -14.94
C ASP A 27 -11.25 3.74 -14.84
N ALA A 28 -11.80 3.09 -15.87
CA ALA A 28 -11.87 1.63 -15.96
C ALA A 28 -10.50 0.95 -15.79
N ARG A 29 -9.40 1.64 -16.13
CA ARG A 29 -8.03 1.14 -15.96
C ARG A 29 -7.66 0.97 -14.48
N SER A 30 -8.08 1.90 -13.63
CA SER A 30 -7.81 1.87 -12.19
C SER A 30 -8.59 0.77 -11.47
N ALA A 31 -9.83 0.53 -11.91
CA ALA A 31 -10.62 -0.61 -11.45
C ALA A 31 -9.96 -1.94 -11.84
N LEU A 32 -9.56 -2.08 -13.10
CA LEU A 32 -8.91 -3.30 -13.60
C LEU A 32 -7.60 -3.61 -12.86
N ILE A 33 -6.72 -2.62 -12.71
CA ILE A 33 -5.42 -2.87 -12.05
C ILE A 33 -5.60 -3.16 -10.56
N THR A 34 -6.59 -2.56 -9.90
CA THR A 34 -6.94 -2.86 -8.50
C THR A 34 -7.48 -4.28 -8.35
N MET A 35 -8.32 -4.74 -9.28
CA MET A 35 -8.80 -6.13 -9.31
C MET A 35 -7.64 -7.11 -9.54
N LEU A 36 -6.78 -6.83 -10.52
CA LEU A 36 -5.62 -7.66 -10.83
C LEU A 36 -4.68 -7.76 -9.62
N GLN A 37 -4.37 -6.62 -9.00
CA GLN A 37 -3.60 -6.53 -7.77
C GLN A 37 -4.19 -7.41 -6.66
N SER A 38 -5.51 -7.34 -6.46
CA SER A 38 -6.19 -8.10 -5.42
C SER A 38 -6.11 -9.61 -5.66
N LEU A 39 -6.31 -10.05 -6.91
CA LEU A 39 -6.21 -11.46 -7.29
C LEU A 39 -4.77 -11.97 -7.22
N HIS A 40 -3.81 -11.20 -7.72
CA HIS A 40 -2.39 -11.56 -7.71
C HIS A 40 -1.86 -11.69 -6.29
N HIS A 41 -2.16 -10.71 -5.43
CA HIS A 41 -1.75 -10.74 -4.02
C HIS A 41 -2.41 -11.88 -3.26
N ALA A 42 -3.70 -12.18 -3.52
CA ALA A 42 -4.35 -13.34 -2.92
C ALA A 42 -3.72 -14.69 -3.33
N LYS A 43 -3.16 -14.78 -4.54
CA LYS A 43 -2.53 -15.99 -5.06
C LYS A 43 -1.07 -16.15 -4.61
N ASN A 44 -0.29 -15.07 -4.69
CA ASN A 44 1.17 -15.10 -4.57
C ASN A 44 1.69 -14.38 -3.32
N GLY A 45 0.85 -13.63 -2.62
CA GLY A 45 1.22 -12.87 -1.42
C GLY A 45 2.01 -11.58 -1.68
N VAL A 46 2.20 -11.19 -2.95
CA VAL A 46 3.00 -10.02 -3.34
C VAL A 46 2.21 -9.03 -4.21
N ASP A 47 2.69 -7.79 -4.22
CA ASP A 47 2.15 -6.65 -4.96
C ASP A 47 2.60 -6.65 -6.42
N VAL A 48 1.69 -6.38 -7.35
CA VAL A 48 1.93 -6.45 -8.80
C VAL A 48 2.89 -5.36 -9.32
N VAL A 49 3.11 -4.29 -8.56
CA VAL A 49 3.95 -3.15 -8.98
C VAL A 49 5.35 -3.25 -8.39
N SER A 50 5.44 -3.60 -7.11
CA SER A 50 6.66 -3.51 -6.31
C SER A 50 7.25 -4.87 -5.95
N ASP A 51 6.55 -5.98 -6.18
CA ASP A 51 6.89 -7.33 -5.73
C ASP A 51 7.11 -7.45 -4.19
N THR A 52 6.62 -6.47 -3.42
CA THR A 52 6.62 -6.51 -1.94
C THR A 52 5.37 -7.22 -1.42
N ARG A 53 5.34 -7.67 -0.16
CA ARG A 53 4.09 -8.18 0.45
C ARG A 53 3.10 -7.05 0.79
N VAL A 54 3.53 -5.80 0.71
CA VAL A 54 2.72 -4.61 0.98
C VAL A 54 2.01 -4.15 -0.29
N LYS A 55 0.68 -4.07 -0.25
CA LYS A 55 -0.12 -3.66 -1.40
C LYS A 55 0.09 -2.18 -1.74
N THR A 56 0.32 -1.89 -3.01
CA THR A 56 0.32 -0.54 -3.57
C THR A 56 -1.11 -0.01 -3.69
N HIS A 57 -1.30 1.24 -3.27
CA HIS A 57 -2.52 2.02 -3.48
C HIS A 57 -2.45 2.74 -4.84
N PHE A 58 -3.49 2.61 -5.67
CA PHE A 58 -3.57 3.23 -7.00
C PHE A 58 -4.37 4.53 -6.97
N ALA A 59 -3.79 5.54 -6.35
CA ALA A 59 -4.33 6.89 -6.30
C ALA A 59 -3.31 7.84 -5.69
N ARG A 60 -3.65 9.13 -5.64
CA ARG A 60 -2.96 10.05 -4.74
C ARG A 60 -3.30 9.71 -3.29
N PRO A 61 -2.34 9.82 -2.36
CA PRO A 61 -2.60 9.59 -0.95
C PRO A 61 -3.58 10.62 -0.39
N ASN A 62 -4.59 10.15 0.33
CA ASN A 62 -5.38 11.01 1.21
C ASN A 62 -4.64 11.14 2.55
N TRP A 63 -3.74 12.14 2.65
CA TRP A 63 -2.90 12.34 3.82
C TRP A 63 -3.68 12.45 5.13
N ARG A 64 -4.89 13.03 5.11
CA ARG A 64 -5.74 13.11 6.30
C ARG A 64 -6.14 11.71 6.77
N SER A 65 -6.55 10.84 5.86
CA SER A 65 -6.89 9.45 6.18
C SER A 65 -5.66 8.64 6.61
N VAL A 66 -4.52 8.84 5.93
CA VAL A 66 -3.25 8.18 6.26
C VAL A 66 -2.83 8.52 7.68
N PHE A 67 -2.69 9.82 8.00
CA PHE A 67 -2.28 10.24 9.35
C PHE A 67 -3.30 9.85 10.41
N LYS A 68 -4.61 9.90 10.11
CA LYS A 68 -5.64 9.38 11.02
C LYS A 68 -5.44 7.89 11.29
N HIS A 69 -5.15 7.08 10.28
CA HIS A 69 -4.93 5.65 10.44
C HIS A 69 -3.67 5.37 11.27
N VAL A 70 -2.57 6.05 10.97
CA VAL A 70 -1.31 5.93 11.74
C VAL A 70 -1.51 6.29 13.21
N ALA A 71 -2.20 7.40 13.50
CA ALA A 71 -2.50 7.81 14.88
C ALA A 71 -3.40 6.83 15.64
N LEU A 72 -4.35 6.18 14.96
CA LEU A 72 -5.20 5.15 15.57
C LEU A 72 -4.46 3.83 15.82
N LYS A 73 -3.51 3.46 14.94
CA LYS A 73 -2.74 2.23 15.03
C LYS A 73 -1.63 2.30 16.09
N HIS A 74 -1.08 3.48 16.31
CA HIS A 74 0.02 3.73 17.25
C HIS A 74 -0.41 4.70 18.37
N PRO A 75 -1.31 4.28 19.28
CA PRO A 75 -1.73 5.13 20.39
C PRO A 75 -0.52 5.49 21.26
N ASP A 76 -0.55 6.71 21.82
CA ASP A 76 0.50 7.26 22.70
C ASP A 76 1.88 7.43 22.04
N LYS A 77 1.95 7.33 20.70
CA LYS A 77 3.12 7.69 19.90
C LYS A 77 2.88 9.02 19.21
N ARG A 78 3.96 9.79 19.02
CA ARG A 78 3.89 11.03 18.23
C ARG A 78 3.83 10.66 16.75
N VAL A 79 2.79 11.15 16.07
CA VAL A 79 2.60 11.07 14.62
C VAL A 79 2.88 12.42 13.99
#